data_AF-A0A560FIG7-F1
#
_entry.id   AF-A0A560FIG7-F1
#
_cell.length_a   1.000
_cell.length_b   1.000
_cell.length_c   1.000
_cell.angle_alpha   90.00
_cell.angle_beta   90.00
_cell.angle_gamma   90.00
#
_symmetry.space_group_name_H-M   'P 1'
#
loop_
_entity.id
_entity.type
_entity.pdbx_description
1 polymer ?
#
loop_
_entity_poly.entity_id
_entity_poly.type
_entity_poly.pdbx_seq_one_letter_code
_entity_poly.pdbx_strand_id
1 'polypeptide(L)'
;MSPSKPSIDYETAKTVAAGGDVAARIELANSPDTRPELLYYLADDDDERVRGAVVTNAMTPVRAFGRLARDPSDRVRALLADKLTRLLPDLSRPEVGAMRDVAFAALELLAADQVIRVRTALSSALADVECAPPKLAVTLARDVASDVAGPVLRWCMALSDEELLDILSRRPEPWVVEAVAGRRTVSRPVGDAVVAMGDHGSWATLAGNPGADLSPKARRLLAERGHVPIGGVTPEEVPDPNAPPPPPAGPAEVSQRLASAVEDALRDGLAGQGLDKAGVEAVVAAASRRLDWAAGYGKPEGAADKAARLAASGGLNEDVVCDALSWGDRDFAQAAMALLARVPVDAVRRILATQSPKAVTALAWRAGFSMRGARTLQARGAGIAPRKLLNARLGTDYPMTDVEMHWHLELFDIAPK
;
A
#
# COMPACT_ATOMS: atom_id res chain seq x y z
N MET A 1 6.17 -13.56 -52.70
CA MET A 1 7.07 -12.39 -52.71
C MET A 1 6.59 -11.47 -53.80
N SER A 2 5.85 -10.42 -53.45
CA SER A 2 5.44 -9.41 -54.42
C SER A 2 6.68 -8.64 -54.88
N PRO A 3 6.85 -8.34 -56.18
CA PRO A 3 8.01 -7.63 -56.67
C PRO A 3 8.03 -6.22 -56.05
N SER A 4 9.14 -5.86 -55.39
CA SER A 4 9.37 -4.50 -54.90
C SER A 4 9.29 -3.55 -56.08
N LYS A 5 8.36 -2.58 -56.04
CA LYS A 5 8.33 -1.47 -57.00
C LYS A 5 9.75 -0.86 -57.07
N PRO A 6 10.26 -0.52 -58.27
CA PRO A 6 11.57 0.11 -58.39
C PRO A 6 11.57 1.45 -57.63
N SER A 7 12.57 1.63 -56.76
CA SER A 7 12.83 2.91 -56.08
C SER A 7 13.00 3.99 -57.13
N ILE A 8 12.26 5.10 -56.98
CA ILE A 8 12.38 6.26 -57.87
C ILE A 8 13.81 6.83 -57.76
N ASP A 9 14.41 7.21 -58.89
CA ASP A 9 15.71 7.88 -58.88
C ASP A 9 15.61 9.26 -58.21
N TYR A 10 16.69 9.72 -57.58
CA TYR A 10 16.69 10.95 -56.80
C TYR A 10 16.41 12.20 -57.63
N GLU A 11 16.97 12.32 -58.84
CA GLU A 11 16.72 13.49 -59.69
C GLU A 11 15.27 13.51 -60.20
N THR A 12 14.71 12.33 -60.44
CA THR A 12 13.29 12.18 -60.76
C THR A 12 12.42 12.59 -59.57
N ALA A 13 12.72 12.10 -58.37
CA ALA A 13 12.02 12.46 -57.14
C ALA A 13 12.05 13.97 -56.87
N LYS A 14 13.21 14.61 -57.07
CA LYS A 14 13.38 16.06 -56.91
C LYS A 14 12.53 16.84 -57.92
N THR A 15 12.49 16.39 -59.17
CA THR A 15 11.66 17.01 -60.22
C THR A 15 10.17 16.90 -59.88
N VAL A 16 9.73 15.72 -59.43
CA VAL A 16 8.35 15.50 -58.97
C VAL A 16 8.03 16.38 -57.75
N ALA A 17 8.92 16.46 -56.76
CA ALA A 17 8.71 17.30 -55.59
C ALA A 17 8.54 18.78 -55.93
N ALA A 18 9.33 19.29 -56.89
CA ALA A 18 9.33 20.71 -57.26
C ALA A 18 8.19 21.12 -58.20
N GLY A 19 7.70 20.21 -59.05
CA GLY A 19 6.75 20.59 -60.11
C GLY A 19 5.84 19.48 -60.64
N GLY A 20 5.85 18.29 -60.03
CA GLY A 20 4.87 17.25 -60.33
C GLY A 20 3.46 17.68 -59.95
N ASP A 21 2.43 17.03 -60.48
CA ASP A 21 1.06 17.28 -60.02
C ASP A 21 0.85 16.79 -58.57
N VAL A 22 -0.28 17.17 -57.97
CA VAL A 22 -0.56 16.82 -56.57
C VAL A 22 -0.55 15.30 -56.34
N ALA A 23 -1.05 14.52 -57.29
CA ALA A 23 -1.10 13.06 -57.16
C ALA A 23 0.32 12.45 -57.13
N ALA A 24 1.21 12.90 -58.00
CA ALA A 24 2.60 12.47 -58.04
C ALA A 24 3.36 12.89 -56.78
N ARG A 25 3.11 14.10 -56.25
CA ARG A 25 3.72 14.55 -54.99
C ARG A 25 3.20 13.77 -53.78
N ILE A 26 1.92 13.39 -53.75
CA ILE A 26 1.36 12.47 -52.73
C ILE A 26 2.00 11.09 -52.84
N GLU A 27 2.16 10.53 -54.05
CA GLU A 27 2.80 9.22 -54.25
C GLU A 27 4.26 9.26 -53.78
N LEU A 28 4.98 10.33 -54.14
CA LEU A 28 6.34 10.57 -53.65
C LEU A 28 6.37 10.68 -52.12
N ALA A 29 5.50 11.48 -51.51
CA ALA A 29 5.46 11.64 -50.06
C ALA A 29 5.09 10.35 -49.32
N ASN A 30 4.32 9.44 -49.91
CA ASN A 30 3.97 8.14 -49.32
C ASN A 30 5.02 7.04 -49.55
N SER A 31 5.95 7.25 -50.48
CA SER A 31 6.95 6.23 -50.80
C SER A 31 7.93 6.03 -49.62
N PRO A 32 8.18 4.78 -49.20
CA PRO A 32 9.11 4.49 -48.10
C PRO A 32 10.56 4.84 -48.42
N ASP A 33 10.91 4.93 -49.71
CA ASP A 33 12.26 5.24 -50.18
C ASP A 33 12.51 6.75 -50.34
N THR A 34 11.51 7.59 -50.04
CA THR A 34 11.65 9.04 -50.17
C THR A 34 12.63 9.59 -49.16
N ARG A 35 13.64 10.29 -49.66
CA ARG A 35 14.71 10.84 -48.82
C ARG A 35 14.18 11.89 -47.82
N PRO A 36 14.68 11.91 -46.58
CA PRO A 36 14.22 12.84 -45.55
C PRO A 36 14.28 14.32 -45.96
N GLU A 37 15.26 14.73 -46.77
CA GLU A 37 15.39 16.12 -47.23
C GLU A 37 14.26 16.52 -48.18
N LEU A 38 13.77 15.58 -49.01
CA LEU A 38 12.61 15.81 -49.88
C LEU A 38 11.32 15.84 -49.06
N LEU A 39 11.18 14.98 -48.03
CA LEU A 39 10.05 15.04 -47.10
C LEU A 39 10.03 16.37 -46.33
N TYR A 40 11.21 16.87 -45.93
CA TYR A 40 11.32 18.18 -45.29
C TYR A 40 10.90 19.33 -46.23
N TYR A 41 11.26 19.25 -47.51
CA TYR A 41 10.81 20.21 -48.52
C TYR A 41 9.29 20.15 -48.74
N LEU A 42 8.74 18.94 -48.90
CA LEU A 42 7.30 18.71 -49.10
C LEU A 42 6.44 19.03 -47.86
N ALA A 43 7.05 19.22 -46.68
CA ALA A 43 6.34 19.67 -45.49
C ALA A 43 5.79 21.10 -45.64
N ASP A 44 6.31 21.88 -46.59
CA ASP A 44 5.85 23.23 -46.93
C ASP A 44 5.05 23.26 -48.26
N ASP A 45 4.61 22.10 -48.79
CA ASP A 45 3.81 22.02 -50.03
C ASP A 45 2.49 22.80 -49.89
N ASP A 46 1.97 23.37 -50.97
CA ASP A 46 0.70 24.12 -50.95
C ASP A 46 -0.51 23.22 -50.64
N ASP A 47 -0.49 21.95 -51.04
CA ASP A 47 -1.62 21.03 -50.87
C ASP A 47 -1.56 20.27 -49.54
N GLU A 48 -2.60 20.40 -48.72
CA GLU A 48 -2.67 19.75 -47.40
C GLU A 48 -2.59 18.21 -47.46
N ARG A 49 -2.96 17.59 -48.60
CA ARG A 49 -2.89 16.13 -48.76
C ARG A 49 -1.46 15.68 -48.95
N VAL A 50 -0.61 16.48 -49.60
CA VAL A 50 0.82 16.21 -49.70
C VAL A 50 1.45 16.34 -48.32
N ARG A 51 1.19 17.44 -47.61
CA ARG A 51 1.70 17.64 -46.24
C ARG A 51 1.22 16.55 -45.27
N GLY A 52 -0.03 16.10 -45.40
CA GLY A 52 -0.57 14.95 -44.66
C GLY A 52 0.16 13.64 -44.97
N ALA A 53 0.49 13.38 -46.24
CA ALA A 53 1.29 12.21 -46.63
C ALA A 53 2.72 12.27 -46.06
N VAL A 54 3.32 13.47 -46.02
CA VAL A 54 4.60 13.70 -45.33
C VAL A 54 4.47 13.34 -43.84
N VAL A 55 3.41 13.74 -43.14
CA VAL A 55 3.24 13.35 -41.73
C VAL A 55 3.25 11.82 -41.59
N THR A 56 2.51 11.09 -42.40
CA THR A 56 2.40 9.63 -42.27
C THR A 56 3.65 8.85 -42.65
N ASN A 57 4.58 9.44 -43.42
CA ASN A 57 5.79 8.75 -43.86
C ASN A 57 6.78 8.48 -42.72
N ALA A 58 7.22 7.24 -42.53
CA ALA A 58 8.15 6.84 -41.47
C ALA A 58 9.50 7.60 -41.50
N MET A 59 9.95 8.01 -42.68
CA MET A 59 11.24 8.70 -42.90
C MET A 59 11.18 10.21 -42.67
N THR A 60 10.03 10.75 -42.28
CA THR A 60 9.87 12.20 -42.05
C THR A 60 10.77 12.68 -40.92
N PRO A 61 11.68 13.64 -41.18
CA PRO A 61 12.67 14.04 -40.20
C PRO A 61 12.03 14.83 -39.06
N VAL A 62 12.53 14.62 -37.83
CA VAL A 62 12.03 15.27 -36.60
C VAL A 62 12.01 16.80 -36.70
N ARG A 63 12.95 17.39 -37.45
CA ARG A 63 13.01 18.84 -37.69
C ARG A 63 11.77 19.38 -38.42
N ALA A 64 11.01 18.55 -39.13
CA ALA A 64 9.75 18.94 -39.77
C ALA A 64 8.59 19.09 -38.77
N PHE A 65 8.63 18.41 -37.62
CA PHE A 65 7.51 18.36 -36.68
C PHE A 65 7.14 19.74 -36.13
N GLY A 66 8.12 20.62 -35.89
CA GLY A 66 7.83 21.99 -35.46
C GLY A 66 7.09 22.82 -36.51
N ARG A 67 7.29 22.55 -37.81
CA ARG A 67 6.53 23.19 -38.90
C ARG A 67 5.14 22.59 -39.00
N LEU A 68 5.06 21.27 -39.04
CA LEU A 68 3.80 20.52 -39.16
C LEU A 68 2.86 20.74 -37.95
N ALA A 69 3.40 21.01 -36.76
CA ALA A 69 2.60 21.36 -35.57
C ALA A 69 1.96 22.76 -35.66
N ARG A 70 2.44 23.61 -36.58
CA ARG A 70 1.90 24.94 -36.87
C ARG A 70 1.23 25.00 -38.25
N ASP A 71 0.99 23.84 -38.88
CA ASP A 71 0.37 23.76 -40.20
C ASP A 71 -0.99 24.46 -40.19
N PRO A 72 -1.38 25.20 -41.23
CA PRO A 72 -2.71 25.82 -41.28
C PRO A 72 -3.87 24.80 -41.23
N SER A 73 -3.67 23.58 -41.73
CA SER A 73 -4.69 22.52 -41.74
C SER A 73 -4.76 21.79 -40.40
N ASP A 74 -5.93 21.80 -39.76
CA ASP A 74 -6.19 21.02 -38.54
C ASP A 74 -6.04 19.52 -38.79
N ARG A 75 -6.33 19.05 -40.01
CA ARG A 75 -6.13 17.65 -40.42
C ARG A 75 -4.65 17.25 -40.31
N VAL A 76 -3.74 18.09 -40.82
CA VAL A 76 -2.29 17.81 -40.77
C VAL A 76 -1.80 17.80 -39.32
N ARG A 77 -2.24 18.77 -38.51
CA ARG A 77 -1.88 18.85 -37.08
C ARG A 77 -2.40 17.64 -36.28
N ALA A 78 -3.62 17.18 -36.56
CA ALA A 78 -4.19 15.98 -35.93
C ALA A 78 -3.44 14.70 -36.34
N LEU A 79 -3.04 14.55 -37.61
CA LEU A 79 -2.18 13.44 -38.06
C LEU A 79 -0.83 13.46 -37.35
N LEU A 80 -0.27 14.66 -37.11
CA LEU A 80 1.01 14.79 -36.42
C LEU A 80 0.89 14.38 -34.95
N ALA A 81 -0.19 14.77 -34.27
CA ALA A 81 -0.46 14.34 -32.89
C ALA A 81 -0.43 12.82 -32.76
N ASP A 82 -1.17 12.13 -33.63
CA ASP A 82 -1.26 10.68 -33.69
C ASP A 82 0.08 9.99 -34.03
N LYS A 83 0.90 10.62 -34.87
CA LYS A 83 2.28 10.15 -35.13
C LYS A 83 3.19 10.30 -33.92
N LEU A 84 3.20 11.48 -33.30
CA LEU A 84 4.12 11.78 -32.21
C LEU A 84 3.84 10.94 -30.97
N THR A 85 2.56 10.68 -30.66
CA THR A 85 2.17 9.80 -29.56
C THR A 85 2.65 8.36 -29.76
N ARG A 86 2.55 7.82 -30.98
CA ARG A 86 3.12 6.50 -31.31
C ARG A 86 4.64 6.44 -31.19
N LEU A 87 5.34 7.57 -31.37
CA LEU A 87 6.80 7.64 -31.23
C LEU A 87 7.24 7.84 -29.77
N LEU A 88 6.35 8.16 -28.83
CA LEU A 88 6.70 8.44 -27.42
C LEU A 88 7.52 7.33 -26.74
N PRO A 89 7.22 6.02 -26.91
CA PRO A 89 8.02 4.96 -26.30
C PRO A 89 9.49 4.99 -26.75
N ASP A 90 9.74 5.30 -28.02
CA ASP A 90 11.10 5.35 -28.58
C ASP A 90 11.82 6.67 -28.29
N LEU A 91 11.08 7.78 -28.23
CA LEU A 91 11.61 9.10 -27.86
C LEU A 91 12.02 9.18 -26.38
N SER A 92 11.57 8.25 -25.55
CA SER A 92 11.93 8.17 -24.13
C SER A 92 13.36 7.65 -23.88
N ARG A 93 14.08 7.22 -24.93
CA ARG A 93 15.46 6.71 -24.82
C ARG A 93 16.49 7.85 -24.66
N PRO A 94 17.52 7.72 -23.81
CA PRO A 94 18.49 8.79 -23.52
C PRO A 94 19.28 9.25 -24.75
N GLU A 95 19.51 8.34 -25.70
CA GLU A 95 20.32 8.54 -26.92
C GLU A 95 19.69 9.53 -27.91
N VAL A 96 18.42 9.90 -27.69
CA VAL A 96 17.58 10.66 -28.65
C VAL A 96 17.32 12.09 -28.16
N GLY A 97 18.09 12.59 -27.17
CA GLY A 97 17.82 13.84 -26.44
C GLY A 97 17.42 15.06 -27.30
N ALA A 98 18.21 15.42 -28.31
CA ALA A 98 17.90 16.59 -29.16
C ALA A 98 16.66 16.40 -30.05
N MET A 99 16.40 15.17 -30.50
CA MET A 99 15.19 14.83 -31.27
C MET A 99 13.95 14.80 -30.37
N ARG A 100 14.11 14.34 -29.13
CA ARG A 100 13.05 14.33 -28.12
C ARG A 100 12.55 15.73 -27.82
N ASP A 101 13.44 16.70 -27.65
CA ASP A 101 13.04 18.07 -27.29
C ASP A 101 12.21 18.73 -28.39
N VAL A 102 12.54 18.49 -29.67
CA VAL A 102 11.76 19.00 -30.81
C VAL A 102 10.38 18.32 -30.88
N ALA A 103 10.32 17.01 -30.66
CA ALA A 103 9.06 16.27 -30.66
C ALA A 103 8.15 16.69 -29.48
N PHE A 104 8.71 16.89 -28.29
CA PHE A 104 7.96 17.38 -27.13
C PHE A 104 7.48 18.81 -27.32
N ALA A 105 8.30 19.70 -27.87
CA ALA A 105 7.86 21.06 -28.21
C ALA A 105 6.71 21.04 -29.23
N ALA A 106 6.72 20.11 -30.19
CA ALA A 106 5.61 19.92 -31.11
C ALA A 106 4.33 19.41 -30.40
N LEU A 107 4.45 18.44 -29.49
CA LEU A 107 3.33 17.96 -28.67
C LEU A 107 2.72 19.06 -27.79
N GLU A 108 3.55 19.91 -27.18
CA GLU A 108 3.10 21.04 -26.37
C GLU A 108 2.33 22.07 -27.20
N LEU A 109 2.76 22.35 -28.43
CA LEU A 109 2.02 23.20 -29.37
C LEU A 109 0.66 22.60 -29.73
N LEU A 110 0.61 21.30 -29.99
CA LEU A 110 -0.63 20.59 -30.34
C LEU A 110 -1.59 20.51 -29.14
N ALA A 111 -1.07 20.42 -27.91
CA ALA A 111 -1.90 20.48 -26.70
C ALA A 111 -2.46 21.88 -26.43
N ALA A 112 -1.79 22.93 -26.89
CA ALA A 112 -2.25 24.32 -26.81
C ALA A 112 -3.03 24.77 -28.06
N ASP A 113 -3.33 23.85 -29.00
CA ASP A 113 -4.01 24.17 -30.25
C ASP A 113 -5.39 24.77 -30.01
N GLN A 114 -5.79 25.75 -30.81
CA GLN A 114 -7.10 26.39 -30.68
C GLN A 114 -8.24 25.47 -31.17
N VAL A 115 -7.93 24.50 -32.04
CA VAL A 115 -8.90 23.56 -32.60
C VAL A 115 -9.06 22.35 -31.67
N ILE A 116 -10.27 22.20 -31.10
CA ILE A 116 -10.61 21.11 -30.18
C ILE A 116 -10.31 19.73 -30.79
N ARG A 117 -10.58 19.54 -32.09
CA ARG A 117 -10.32 18.29 -32.80
C ARG A 117 -8.85 17.86 -32.75
N VAL A 118 -7.91 18.81 -32.83
CA VAL A 118 -6.47 18.51 -32.74
C VAL A 118 -6.11 18.06 -31.33
N ARG A 119 -6.58 18.79 -30.31
CA ARG A 119 -6.36 18.44 -28.90
C ARG A 119 -7.02 17.10 -28.53
N THR A 120 -8.18 16.80 -29.12
CA THR A 120 -8.89 15.53 -28.95
C THR A 120 -8.09 14.38 -29.56
N ALA A 121 -7.56 14.55 -30.77
CA ALA A 121 -6.70 13.55 -31.39
C ALA A 121 -5.45 13.26 -30.54
N LEU A 122 -4.83 14.30 -29.98
CA LEU A 122 -3.71 14.16 -29.07
C LEU A 122 -4.10 13.43 -27.77
N SER A 123 -5.21 13.82 -27.14
CA SER A 123 -5.70 13.22 -25.89
C SER A 123 -6.02 11.74 -26.05
N SER A 124 -6.80 11.38 -27.07
CA SER A 124 -7.16 9.99 -27.35
C SER A 124 -5.92 9.15 -27.60
N ALA A 125 -4.94 9.68 -28.35
CA ALA A 125 -3.72 8.94 -28.64
C ALA A 125 -2.75 8.86 -27.44
N LEU A 126 -2.87 9.76 -26.46
CA LEU A 126 -2.07 9.74 -25.22
C LEU A 126 -2.68 8.84 -24.13
N ALA A 127 -4.00 8.65 -24.15
CA ALA A 127 -4.73 7.85 -23.16
C ALA A 127 -4.20 6.40 -23.04
N ASP A 128 -3.73 5.83 -24.15
CA ASP A 128 -3.21 4.47 -24.23
C ASP A 128 -1.69 4.36 -24.01
N VAL A 129 -1.00 5.47 -23.74
CA VAL A 129 0.47 5.52 -23.62
C VAL A 129 0.89 5.61 -22.16
N GLU A 130 1.52 4.55 -21.66
CA GLU A 130 2.01 4.48 -20.27
C GLU A 130 3.10 5.53 -19.95
N CYS A 131 3.91 5.90 -20.94
CA CYS A 131 5.04 6.83 -20.78
C CYS A 131 4.70 8.29 -21.16
N ALA A 132 3.43 8.69 -21.01
CA ALA A 132 3.00 10.05 -21.29
C ALA A 132 3.82 11.10 -20.48
N PRO A 133 4.35 12.16 -21.12
CA PRO A 133 5.04 13.23 -20.39
C PRO A 133 4.11 13.89 -19.35
N PRO A 134 4.49 13.97 -18.05
CA PRO A 134 3.57 14.43 -17.00
C PRO A 134 2.99 15.82 -17.25
N LYS A 135 3.82 16.77 -17.70
CA LYS A 135 3.38 18.14 -18.03
C LYS A 135 2.31 18.17 -19.13
N LEU A 136 2.45 17.30 -20.13
CA LEU A 136 1.50 17.19 -21.24
C LEU A 136 0.16 16.62 -20.76
N ALA A 137 0.21 15.54 -19.97
CA ALA A 137 -0.96 14.91 -19.37
C ALA A 137 -1.75 15.91 -18.51
N VAL A 138 -1.07 16.65 -17.62
CA VAL A 138 -1.72 17.68 -16.78
C VAL A 138 -2.35 18.79 -17.62
N THR A 139 -1.68 19.21 -18.70
CA THR A 139 -2.22 20.25 -19.59
C THR A 139 -3.52 19.82 -20.24
N LEU A 140 -3.57 18.61 -20.80
CA LEU A 140 -4.78 18.06 -21.42
C LEU A 140 -5.86 17.74 -20.39
N ALA A 141 -5.51 17.24 -19.20
CA ALA A 141 -6.46 16.97 -18.13
C ALA A 141 -7.13 18.24 -17.58
N ARG A 142 -6.49 19.41 -17.74
CA ARG A 142 -7.04 20.72 -17.40
C ARG A 142 -7.77 21.40 -18.57
N ASP A 143 -7.90 20.75 -19.72
CA ASP A 143 -8.64 21.29 -20.85
C ASP A 143 -10.12 21.50 -20.49
N VAL A 144 -10.73 22.57 -20.97
CA VAL A 144 -12.14 22.89 -20.70
C VAL A 144 -13.11 21.99 -21.47
N ALA A 145 -12.66 21.37 -22.57
CA ALA A 145 -13.48 20.46 -23.36
C ALA A 145 -13.42 19.04 -22.78
N SER A 146 -14.60 18.46 -22.52
CA SER A 146 -14.73 17.08 -22.02
C SER A 146 -14.10 16.06 -22.96
N ASP A 147 -14.19 16.26 -24.27
CA ASP A 147 -13.61 15.37 -25.29
C ASP A 147 -12.08 15.33 -25.24
N VAL A 148 -11.45 16.37 -24.67
CA VAL A 148 -10.00 16.47 -24.51
C VAL A 148 -9.57 15.99 -23.12
N ALA A 149 -10.17 16.50 -22.05
CA ALA A 149 -9.73 16.16 -20.70
C ALA A 149 -10.22 14.77 -20.25
N GLY A 150 -11.40 14.34 -20.69
CA GLY A 150 -12.05 13.10 -20.25
C GLY A 150 -11.20 11.84 -20.44
N PRO A 151 -10.64 11.57 -21.63
CA PRO A 151 -9.77 10.41 -21.85
C PRO A 151 -8.54 10.41 -20.94
N VAL A 152 -7.91 11.58 -20.76
CA VAL A 152 -6.71 11.72 -19.93
C VAL A 152 -7.03 11.51 -18.45
N LEU A 153 -8.10 12.12 -17.95
CA LEU A 153 -8.55 11.97 -16.56
C LEU A 153 -8.92 10.52 -16.22
N ARG A 154 -9.47 9.78 -17.18
CA ARG A 154 -9.95 8.41 -16.96
C ARG A 154 -8.89 7.32 -17.17
N TRP A 155 -8.02 7.46 -18.17
CA TRP A 155 -7.14 6.37 -18.60
C TRP A 155 -5.66 6.65 -18.37
N CYS A 156 -5.24 7.92 -18.33
CA CYS A 156 -3.82 8.25 -18.23
C CYS A 156 -3.28 7.94 -16.83
N MET A 157 -2.25 7.08 -16.77
CA MET A 157 -1.56 6.69 -15.54
C MET A 157 -0.49 7.69 -15.08
N ALA A 158 -0.10 8.65 -15.94
CA ALA A 158 0.92 9.64 -15.61
C ALA A 158 0.45 10.72 -14.62
N LEU A 159 -0.86 10.84 -14.37
CA LEU A 159 -1.43 11.76 -13.40
C LEU A 159 -1.30 11.20 -11.98
N SER A 160 -0.68 11.99 -11.10
CA SER A 160 -0.57 11.72 -9.67
C SER A 160 -1.85 12.08 -8.91
N ASP A 161 -2.01 11.53 -7.70
CA ASP A 161 -3.13 11.86 -6.81
C ASP A 161 -3.18 13.36 -6.49
N GLU A 162 -2.03 14.01 -6.30
CA GLU A 162 -1.96 15.45 -6.02
C GLU A 162 -2.50 16.28 -7.18
N GLU A 163 -2.19 15.90 -8.43
CA GLU A 163 -2.72 16.55 -9.63
C GLU A 163 -4.22 16.30 -9.80
N LEU A 164 -4.70 15.08 -9.54
CA LEU A 164 -6.13 14.75 -9.59
C LEU A 164 -6.92 15.56 -8.55
N LEU A 165 -6.41 15.64 -7.32
CA LEU A 165 -7.02 16.43 -6.25
C LEU A 165 -7.03 17.93 -6.58
N ASP A 166 -5.94 18.47 -7.14
CA ASP A 166 -5.89 19.87 -7.59
C ASP A 166 -6.92 20.14 -8.69
N ILE A 167 -7.05 19.25 -9.68
CA ILE A 167 -8.05 19.39 -10.76
C ILE A 167 -9.47 19.38 -10.19
N LEU A 168 -9.80 18.40 -9.35
CA LEU A 168 -11.13 18.29 -8.72
C LEU A 168 -11.46 19.54 -7.89
N SER A 169 -10.48 20.07 -7.13
CA SER A 169 -10.68 21.25 -6.29
C SER A 169 -10.95 22.53 -7.08
N ARG A 170 -10.38 22.66 -8.29
CA ARG A 170 -10.52 23.85 -9.13
C ARG A 170 -11.73 23.79 -10.05
N ARG A 171 -12.07 22.60 -10.56
CA ARG A 171 -13.18 22.39 -11.50
C ARG A 171 -13.95 21.10 -11.19
N PRO A 172 -14.82 21.10 -10.16
CA PRO A 172 -15.68 19.97 -9.82
C PRO A 172 -16.89 19.89 -10.75
N GLU A 173 -16.67 19.98 -12.06
CA GLU A 173 -17.75 19.77 -13.03
C GLU A 173 -18.17 18.29 -13.00
N PRO A 174 -19.48 17.97 -13.11
CA PRO A 174 -19.97 16.59 -12.96
C PRO A 174 -19.20 15.57 -13.80
N TRP A 175 -18.92 15.88 -15.06
CA TRP A 175 -18.20 14.99 -15.97
C TRP A 175 -16.71 14.81 -15.59
N VAL A 176 -16.08 15.80 -14.94
CA VAL A 176 -14.70 15.69 -14.45
C VAL A 176 -14.65 14.71 -13.29
N VAL A 177 -15.57 14.87 -12.33
CA VAL A 177 -15.65 14.01 -11.14
C VAL A 177 -15.97 12.57 -11.55
N GLU A 178 -16.89 12.38 -12.49
CA GLU A 178 -17.22 11.07 -13.06
C GLU A 178 -16.04 10.44 -13.82
N ALA A 179 -15.28 11.22 -14.60
CA ALA A 179 -14.10 10.72 -15.30
C ALA A 179 -13.03 10.21 -14.34
N VAL A 180 -12.78 10.92 -13.23
CA VAL A 180 -11.84 10.50 -12.17
C VAL A 180 -12.37 9.27 -11.42
N ALA A 181 -13.67 9.23 -11.11
CA ALA A 181 -14.33 8.08 -10.49
C ALA A 181 -14.19 6.79 -11.32
N GLY A 182 -14.19 6.93 -12.65
CA GLY A 182 -14.11 5.84 -13.61
C GLY A 182 -12.69 5.35 -13.95
N ARG A 183 -11.65 5.85 -13.26
CA ARG A 183 -10.27 5.36 -13.43
C ARG A 183 -10.16 3.90 -13.01
N ARG A 184 -9.25 3.13 -13.61
CA ARG A 184 -9.03 1.71 -13.28
C ARG A 184 -8.76 1.47 -11.78
N THR A 185 -8.04 2.41 -11.16
CA THR A 185 -7.78 2.41 -9.72
C THR A 185 -8.01 3.82 -9.19
N VAL A 186 -8.71 3.93 -8.06
CA VAL A 186 -8.95 5.20 -7.36
C VAL A 186 -8.44 5.05 -5.94
N SER A 187 -7.47 5.88 -5.55
CA SER A 187 -6.91 5.86 -4.20
C SER A 187 -7.87 6.46 -3.17
N ARG A 188 -7.64 6.20 -1.87
CA ARG A 188 -8.49 6.73 -0.79
C ARG A 188 -8.67 8.24 -0.81
N PRO A 189 -7.60 9.06 -0.91
CA PRO A 189 -7.76 10.51 -0.92
C PRO A 189 -8.61 11.00 -2.10
N VAL A 190 -8.38 10.43 -3.29
CA VAL A 190 -9.12 10.79 -4.50
C VAL A 190 -10.57 10.30 -4.42
N GLY A 191 -10.81 9.09 -3.93
CA GLY A 191 -12.15 8.54 -3.73
C GLY A 191 -12.97 9.36 -2.73
N ASP A 192 -12.38 9.76 -1.60
CA ASP A 192 -13.03 10.64 -0.62
C ASP A 192 -13.39 11.99 -1.24
N ALA A 193 -12.50 12.55 -2.07
CA ALA A 193 -12.72 13.79 -2.79
C ALA A 193 -13.86 13.66 -3.82
N VAL A 194 -13.90 12.57 -4.59
CA VAL A 194 -14.98 12.25 -5.53
C VAL A 194 -16.32 12.13 -4.81
N VAL A 195 -16.38 11.47 -3.65
CA VAL A 195 -17.62 11.38 -2.86
C VAL A 195 -18.07 12.75 -2.35
N ALA A 196 -17.14 13.60 -1.91
CA ALA A 196 -17.43 14.92 -1.37
C ALA A 196 -17.94 15.90 -2.44
N MET A 197 -17.39 15.86 -3.66
CA MET A 197 -17.69 16.83 -4.73
C MET A 197 -18.63 16.29 -5.81
N GLY A 198 -18.80 14.97 -5.89
CA GLY A 198 -19.54 14.32 -6.96
C GLY A 198 -21.05 14.39 -6.82
N ASP A 199 -21.70 13.78 -7.80
CA ASP A 199 -23.15 13.66 -7.96
C ASP A 199 -23.55 12.20 -8.19
N HIS A 200 -24.83 11.97 -8.51
CA HIS A 200 -25.36 10.62 -8.71
C HIS A 200 -24.61 9.83 -9.80
N GLY A 201 -24.17 10.48 -10.89
CA GLY A 201 -23.39 9.82 -11.95
C GLY A 201 -22.01 9.40 -11.45
N SER A 202 -21.31 10.31 -10.79
CA SER A 202 -19.98 10.08 -10.22
C SER A 202 -20.00 9.02 -9.13
N TRP A 203 -21.01 9.05 -8.25
CA TRP A 203 -21.18 8.08 -7.17
C TRP A 203 -21.51 6.68 -7.69
N ALA A 204 -22.39 6.57 -8.69
CA ALA A 204 -22.67 5.29 -9.33
C ALA A 204 -21.41 4.71 -9.98
N THR A 205 -20.64 5.53 -10.69
CA THR A 205 -19.38 5.12 -11.31
C THR A 205 -18.34 4.70 -10.28
N LEU A 206 -18.17 5.45 -9.19
CA LEU A 206 -17.22 5.12 -8.13
C LEU A 206 -17.63 3.85 -7.36
N ALA A 207 -18.92 3.70 -7.04
CA ALA A 207 -19.44 2.52 -6.37
C ALA A 207 -19.29 1.26 -7.23
N GLY A 208 -19.49 1.40 -8.55
CA GLY A 208 -19.28 0.36 -9.54
C GLY A 208 -17.81 0.07 -9.87
N ASN A 209 -16.85 0.74 -9.23
CA ASN A 209 -15.43 0.60 -9.52
C ASN A 209 -14.75 -0.38 -8.56
N PRO A 210 -14.42 -1.62 -9.00
CA PRO A 210 -13.77 -2.61 -8.12
C PRO A 210 -12.33 -2.24 -7.73
N GLY A 211 -11.69 -1.32 -8.47
CA GLY A 211 -10.35 -0.81 -8.18
C GLY A 211 -10.34 0.41 -7.26
N ALA A 212 -11.49 0.86 -6.75
CA ALA A 212 -11.57 1.99 -5.83
C ALA A 212 -11.28 1.54 -4.39
N ASP A 213 -10.18 2.03 -3.81
CA ASP A 213 -9.89 1.90 -2.39
C ASP A 213 -10.58 3.04 -1.63
N LEU A 214 -11.79 2.77 -1.12
CA LEU A 214 -12.62 3.77 -0.44
C LEU A 214 -12.46 3.72 1.08
N SER A 215 -12.35 4.89 1.71
CA SER A 215 -12.38 4.99 3.17
C SER A 215 -13.74 4.54 3.75
N PRO A 216 -13.81 4.11 5.01
CA PRO A 216 -15.09 3.75 5.65
C PRO A 216 -16.10 4.90 5.62
N LYS A 217 -15.63 6.15 5.73
CA LYS A 217 -16.46 7.35 5.64
C LYS A 217 -17.05 7.51 4.25
N ALA A 218 -16.24 7.38 3.19
CA ALA A 218 -16.72 7.47 1.81
C ALA A 218 -17.73 6.36 1.47
N ARG A 219 -17.47 5.12 1.89
CA ARG A 219 -18.41 4.00 1.69
C ARG A 219 -19.77 4.27 2.32
N ARG A 220 -19.79 4.77 3.55
CA ARG A 220 -21.02 5.18 4.25
C ARG A 220 -21.76 6.29 3.48
N LEU A 221 -21.05 7.35 3.11
CA LEU A 221 -21.65 8.50 2.41
C LEU A 221 -22.23 8.12 1.05
N LEU A 222 -21.63 7.16 0.34
CA LEU A 222 -22.18 6.57 -0.89
C LEU A 222 -23.44 5.74 -0.59
N ALA A 223 -23.38 4.89 0.44
CA ALA A 223 -24.51 4.06 0.86
C ALA A 223 -25.74 4.89 1.28
N GLU A 224 -25.54 5.97 2.05
CA GLU A 224 -26.58 6.95 2.43
C GLU A 224 -27.19 7.64 1.20
N ARG A 225 -26.42 7.77 0.12
CA ARG A 225 -26.87 8.33 -1.17
C ARG A 225 -27.46 7.28 -2.11
N GLY A 226 -27.64 6.03 -1.66
CA GLY A 226 -28.23 4.96 -2.45
C GLY A 226 -27.25 4.21 -3.37
N HIS A 227 -25.95 4.44 -3.23
CA HIS A 227 -24.91 3.79 -4.04
C HIS A 227 -24.08 2.84 -3.17
N VAL A 228 -24.32 1.52 -3.30
CA VAL A 228 -23.56 0.51 -2.54
C VAL A 228 -22.31 0.10 -3.33
N PRO A 229 -21.09 0.31 -2.81
CA PRO A 229 -19.86 -0.05 -3.51
C PRO A 229 -19.71 -1.57 -3.70
N ILE A 230 -19.11 -1.98 -4.84
CA ILE A 230 -18.79 -3.39 -5.11
C ILE A 230 -17.86 -3.94 -4.02
N GLY A 231 -18.23 -5.09 -3.43
CA GLY A 231 -17.50 -5.71 -2.31
C GLY A 231 -17.62 -4.97 -0.98
N GLY A 232 -18.49 -3.96 -0.88
CA GLY A 232 -18.84 -3.26 0.34
C GLY A 232 -20.07 -3.86 1.02
N VAL A 233 -19.98 -3.95 2.34
CA VAL A 233 -21.06 -4.34 3.25
C VAL A 233 -22.28 -3.42 3.10
N THR A 234 -23.49 -3.97 3.24
CA THR A 234 -24.78 -3.25 3.13
C THR A 234 -24.91 -2.13 4.18
N PRO A 235 -25.77 -1.12 3.94
CA PRO A 235 -25.99 0.00 4.87
C PRO A 235 -26.39 -0.43 6.30
N GLU A 236 -26.92 -1.66 6.47
CA GLU A 236 -27.35 -2.20 7.76
C GLU A 236 -26.20 -2.47 8.75
N GLU A 237 -24.95 -2.58 8.31
CA GLU A 237 -23.79 -2.81 9.21
C GLU A 237 -22.98 -1.53 9.51
N VAL A 238 -23.45 -0.37 9.08
CA VAL A 238 -22.74 0.90 9.22
C VAL A 238 -23.50 1.81 10.22
N PRO A 239 -23.10 1.87 11.50
CA PRO A 239 -23.91 2.47 12.57
C PRO A 239 -24.03 4.00 12.44
N ASP A 240 -25.25 4.52 12.37
CA ASP A 240 -25.67 5.94 12.26
C ASP A 240 -24.76 6.93 13.04
N PRO A 241 -24.22 8.01 12.41
CA PRO A 241 -23.37 8.98 13.11
C PRO A 241 -24.14 9.95 14.03
N ASN A 242 -25.48 10.00 13.95
CA ASN A 242 -26.35 10.79 14.83
C ASN A 242 -27.04 9.94 15.91
N ALA A 243 -26.90 8.61 15.88
CA ALA A 243 -27.23 7.80 17.03
C ALA A 243 -26.27 8.18 18.17
N PRO A 244 -26.76 8.35 19.42
CA PRO A 244 -25.85 8.48 20.55
C PRO A 244 -24.88 7.30 20.49
N PRO A 245 -23.57 7.53 20.62
CA PRO A 245 -22.59 6.48 20.43
C PRO A 245 -23.01 5.29 21.30
N PRO A 246 -23.02 4.04 20.77
CA PRO A 246 -23.14 2.90 21.66
C PRO A 246 -22.07 3.08 22.74
N PRO A 247 -22.39 2.79 24.01
CA PRO A 247 -21.44 2.99 25.10
C PRO A 247 -20.10 2.39 24.66
N PRO A 248 -18.99 3.12 24.80
CA PRO A 248 -17.72 2.71 24.21
C PRO A 248 -17.50 1.25 24.56
N ALA A 249 -17.38 0.41 23.53
CA ALA A 249 -17.14 -1.01 23.69
C ALA A 249 -16.04 -1.14 24.73
N GLY A 250 -16.40 -1.72 25.88
CA GLY A 250 -15.52 -1.70 27.03
C GLY A 250 -14.16 -2.28 26.63
N PRO A 251 -13.07 -1.94 27.33
CA PRO A 251 -11.74 -2.50 27.05
C PRO A 251 -11.78 -4.02 26.86
N ALA A 252 -12.68 -4.70 27.57
CA ALA A 252 -12.95 -6.13 27.44
C ALA A 252 -13.39 -6.57 26.03
N GLU A 253 -14.29 -5.85 25.36
CA GLU A 253 -14.86 -6.26 24.07
C GLU A 253 -13.89 -6.01 22.91
N VAL A 254 -13.11 -4.93 22.99
CA VAL A 254 -12.02 -4.64 22.04
C VAL A 254 -10.88 -5.65 22.21
N SER A 255 -10.51 -5.97 23.44
CA SER A 255 -9.53 -7.00 23.74
C SER A 255 -9.99 -8.38 23.28
N GLN A 256 -11.27 -8.72 23.40
CA GLN A 256 -11.81 -10.00 22.94
C GLN A 256 -11.73 -10.15 21.42
N ARG A 257 -12.04 -9.08 20.67
CA ARG A 257 -11.97 -9.09 19.20
C ARG A 257 -10.54 -9.11 18.68
N LEU A 258 -9.63 -8.37 19.31
CA LEU A 258 -8.19 -8.46 19.01
C LEU A 258 -7.62 -9.82 19.38
N ALA A 259 -8.08 -10.41 20.50
CA ALA A 259 -7.65 -11.74 20.90
C ALA A 259 -8.09 -12.80 19.89
N SER A 260 -9.35 -12.81 19.46
CA SER A 260 -9.83 -13.79 18.48
C SER A 260 -9.12 -13.64 17.13
N ALA A 261 -8.92 -12.41 16.64
CA ALA A 261 -8.24 -12.17 15.37
C ALA A 261 -6.77 -12.61 15.39
N VAL A 262 -6.08 -12.44 16.52
CA VAL A 262 -4.71 -12.92 16.70
C VAL A 262 -4.67 -14.44 16.89
N GLU A 263 -5.68 -15.03 17.53
CA GLU A 263 -5.83 -16.47 17.72
C GLU A 263 -6.03 -17.21 16.38
N ASP A 264 -6.87 -16.66 15.50
CA ASP A 264 -7.11 -17.18 14.16
C ASP A 264 -5.84 -17.05 13.28
N ALA A 265 -5.17 -15.89 13.31
CA ALA A 265 -3.93 -15.67 12.57
C ALA A 265 -2.77 -16.57 13.05
N LEU A 266 -2.69 -16.87 14.35
CA LEU A 266 -1.71 -17.82 14.89
C LEU A 266 -2.03 -19.25 14.51
N ARG A 267 -3.31 -19.65 14.52
CA ARG A 267 -3.75 -21.00 14.13
C ARG A 267 -3.42 -21.29 12.66
N ASP A 268 -3.69 -20.34 11.78
CA ASP A 268 -3.40 -20.46 10.35
C ASP A 268 -1.88 -20.42 10.06
N GLY A 269 -1.13 -19.57 10.78
CA GLY A 269 0.32 -19.46 10.62
C GLY A 269 1.10 -20.67 11.17
N LEU A 270 0.62 -21.31 12.24
CA LEU A 270 1.29 -22.44 12.90
C LEU A 270 0.98 -23.80 12.25
N ALA A 271 -0.18 -23.94 11.59
CA ALA A 271 -0.52 -25.13 10.80
C ALA A 271 0.51 -25.40 9.68
N GLY A 272 1.19 -24.36 9.18
CA GLY A 272 2.23 -24.46 8.15
C GLY A 272 3.63 -24.84 8.66
N GLN A 273 3.89 -24.88 9.98
CA GLN A 273 5.23 -25.07 10.54
C GLN A 273 5.47 -26.46 11.18
N GLY A 274 4.58 -27.44 10.93
CA GLY A 274 4.81 -28.84 11.33
C GLY A 274 4.69 -29.13 12.82
N LEU A 275 4.05 -28.23 13.59
CA LEU A 275 3.65 -28.50 14.98
C LEU A 275 2.46 -29.48 15.00
N ASP A 276 2.49 -30.44 15.93
CA ASP A 276 1.36 -31.32 16.15
C ASP A 276 0.19 -30.57 16.78
N LYS A 277 -1.01 -31.16 16.72
CA LYS A 277 -2.25 -30.50 17.16
C LYS A 277 -2.17 -30.06 18.64
N ALA A 278 -1.51 -30.84 19.48
CA ALA A 278 -1.25 -30.51 20.88
C ALA A 278 -0.29 -29.33 21.04
N GLY A 279 0.76 -29.23 20.22
CA GLY A 279 1.68 -28.11 20.19
C GLY A 279 1.03 -26.81 19.72
N VAL A 280 0.18 -26.86 18.69
CA VAL A 280 -0.58 -25.69 18.22
C VAL A 280 -1.55 -25.20 19.31
N GLU A 281 -2.30 -26.11 19.94
CA GLU A 281 -3.22 -25.76 21.04
C GLU A 281 -2.49 -25.17 22.25
N ALA A 282 -1.30 -25.69 22.60
CA ALA A 282 -0.50 -25.14 23.68
C ALA A 282 0.02 -23.72 23.38
N VAL A 283 0.43 -23.44 22.14
CA VAL A 283 0.90 -22.11 21.72
C VAL A 283 -0.25 -21.12 21.65
N VAL A 284 -1.40 -21.53 21.13
CA VAL A 284 -2.63 -20.73 21.09
C VAL A 284 -3.08 -20.39 22.51
N ALA A 285 -3.17 -21.37 23.40
CA ALA A 285 -3.57 -21.13 24.79
C ALA A 285 -2.58 -20.20 25.53
N ALA A 286 -1.27 -20.32 25.24
CA ALA A 286 -0.27 -19.39 25.77
C ALA A 286 -0.41 -17.97 25.20
N ALA A 287 -0.76 -17.82 23.93
CA ALA A 287 -1.00 -16.53 23.29
C ALA A 287 -2.27 -15.85 23.83
N SER A 288 -3.37 -16.58 23.98
CA SER A 288 -4.63 -16.06 24.52
C SER A 288 -4.48 -15.62 25.97
N ARG A 289 -3.79 -16.41 26.82
CA ARG A 289 -3.46 -15.97 28.20
C ARG A 289 -2.62 -14.69 28.24
N ARG A 290 -1.72 -14.52 27.28
CA ARG A 290 -0.87 -13.31 27.16
C ARG A 290 -1.66 -12.08 26.71
N LEU A 291 -2.68 -12.26 25.88
CA LEU A 291 -3.60 -11.20 25.44
C LEU A 291 -4.54 -10.78 26.57
N ASP A 292 -5.10 -11.75 27.31
CA ASP A 292 -5.91 -11.49 28.51
C ASP A 292 -5.12 -10.76 29.60
N TRP A 293 -3.83 -11.09 29.74
CA TRP A 293 -2.93 -10.39 30.65
C TRP A 293 -2.70 -8.92 30.26
N ALA A 294 -2.48 -8.66 28.96
CA ALA A 294 -2.32 -7.32 28.41
C ALA A 294 -3.60 -6.47 28.53
N ALA A 295 -4.78 -7.09 28.39
CA ALA A 295 -6.09 -6.45 28.58
C ALA A 295 -6.34 -5.98 30.03
N GLY A 296 -5.68 -6.61 31.01
CA GLY A 296 -5.71 -6.21 32.42
C GLY A 296 -4.70 -5.12 32.82
N TYR A 297 -3.82 -4.70 31.90
CA TYR A 297 -2.78 -3.70 32.15
C TYR A 297 -3.40 -2.30 32.05
N GLY A 298 -3.72 -1.68 33.19
CA GLY A 298 -4.32 -0.34 33.24
C GLY A 298 -5.44 -0.13 34.25
N LYS A 299 -5.88 -1.17 34.98
CA LYS A 299 -6.71 -0.98 36.19
C LYS A 299 -5.82 -0.53 37.36
N PRO A 300 -6.24 0.41 38.22
CA PRO A 300 -5.50 0.83 39.41
C PRO A 300 -5.60 -0.21 40.54
N GLU A 301 -5.30 -1.48 40.23
CA GLU A 301 -5.20 -2.58 41.21
C GLU A 301 -3.71 -2.77 41.51
N GLY A 302 -3.31 -2.68 42.78
CA GLY A 302 -1.92 -2.91 43.16
C GLY A 302 -1.48 -4.34 42.82
N ALA A 303 -0.21 -4.53 42.48
CA ALA A 303 0.35 -5.84 42.13
C ALA A 303 0.06 -6.92 43.20
N ALA A 304 0.05 -6.54 44.48
CA ALA A 304 -0.28 -7.40 45.60
C ALA A 304 -1.78 -7.80 45.63
N ASP A 305 -2.68 -6.84 45.38
CA ASP A 305 -4.12 -7.07 45.37
C ASP A 305 -4.53 -7.98 44.20
N LYS A 306 -3.91 -7.76 43.03
CA LYS A 306 -4.09 -8.61 41.85
C LYS A 306 -3.64 -10.05 42.12
N ALA A 307 -2.49 -10.23 42.78
CA ALA A 307 -1.98 -11.56 43.14
C ALA A 307 -2.89 -12.25 44.18
N ALA A 308 -3.37 -11.51 45.18
CA ALA A 308 -4.29 -12.01 46.20
C ALA A 308 -5.64 -12.43 45.59
N ARG A 309 -6.18 -11.64 44.66
CA ARG A 309 -7.42 -11.97 43.93
C ARG A 309 -7.28 -13.24 43.10
N LEU A 310 -6.17 -13.39 42.36
CA LEU A 310 -5.90 -14.60 41.57
C LEU A 310 -5.65 -15.83 42.44
N ALA A 311 -5.03 -15.66 43.60
CA ALA A 311 -4.90 -16.74 44.57
C ALA A 311 -6.27 -17.15 45.15
N ALA A 312 -7.13 -16.19 45.47
CA ALA A 312 -8.48 -16.44 45.99
C ALA A 312 -9.40 -17.11 44.95
N SER A 313 -9.22 -16.79 43.66
CA SER A 313 -9.97 -17.44 42.58
C SER A 313 -9.34 -18.75 42.08
N GLY A 314 -8.25 -19.22 42.71
CA GLY A 314 -7.54 -20.45 42.32
C GLY A 314 -6.80 -20.38 40.97
N GLY A 315 -6.67 -19.18 40.39
CA GLY A 315 -6.05 -18.96 39.08
C GLY A 315 -4.55 -18.69 39.12
N LEU A 316 -3.95 -18.64 40.31
CA LEU A 316 -2.53 -18.37 40.47
C LEU A 316 -1.69 -19.65 40.35
N ASN A 317 -0.88 -19.76 39.29
CA ASN A 317 -0.04 -20.93 38.99
C ASN A 317 1.31 -20.52 38.36
N GLU A 318 2.18 -21.51 38.10
CA GLU A 318 3.52 -21.31 37.50
C GLU A 318 3.48 -20.53 36.18
N ASP A 319 2.53 -20.87 35.29
CA ASP A 319 2.41 -20.26 33.97
C ASP A 319 2.12 -18.76 34.06
N VAL A 320 1.20 -18.36 34.94
CA VAL A 320 0.84 -16.95 35.18
C VAL A 320 2.05 -16.15 35.68
N VAL A 321 2.87 -16.73 36.56
CA VAL A 321 4.08 -16.07 37.05
C VAL A 321 5.15 -15.98 35.96
N CYS A 322 5.34 -17.03 35.16
CA CYS A 322 6.29 -17.03 34.05
C CYS A 322 5.90 -16.04 32.95
N ASP A 323 4.62 -15.91 32.66
CA ASP A 323 4.11 -14.88 31.75
C ASP A 323 4.38 -13.49 32.34
N ALA A 324 4.01 -13.20 33.59
CA ALA A 324 4.29 -11.89 34.20
C ALA A 324 5.77 -11.49 34.15
N LEU A 325 6.69 -12.44 34.40
CA LEU A 325 8.14 -12.24 34.27
C LEU A 325 8.57 -11.95 32.82
N SER A 326 7.86 -12.49 31.84
CA SER A 326 8.12 -12.25 30.41
C SER A 326 7.73 -10.84 29.98
N TRP A 327 6.69 -10.29 30.59
CA TRP A 327 6.20 -8.93 30.36
C TRP A 327 6.92 -7.87 31.20
N GLY A 328 7.84 -8.28 32.09
CA GLY A 328 8.59 -7.36 32.95
C GLY A 328 7.83 -6.87 34.18
N ASP A 329 6.65 -7.44 34.48
CA ASP A 329 5.85 -7.11 35.67
C ASP A 329 6.42 -7.79 36.93
N ARG A 330 7.54 -7.23 37.41
CA ARG A 330 8.30 -7.78 38.53
C ARG A 330 7.56 -7.69 39.85
N ASP A 331 6.77 -6.64 40.05
CA ASP A 331 6.05 -6.42 41.30
C ASP A 331 4.94 -7.45 41.47
N PHE A 332 4.18 -7.76 40.41
CA PHE A 332 3.22 -8.85 40.45
C PHE A 332 3.90 -10.20 40.62
N ALA A 333 4.96 -10.47 39.85
CA ALA A 333 5.66 -11.74 39.94
C ALA A 333 6.22 -12.00 41.36
N GLN A 334 6.75 -10.98 42.04
CA GLN A 334 7.20 -11.08 43.42
C GLN A 334 6.06 -11.34 44.39
N ALA A 335 4.93 -10.63 44.25
CA ALA A 335 3.75 -10.83 45.09
C ALA A 335 3.14 -12.23 44.89
N ALA A 336 3.04 -12.69 43.66
CA ALA A 336 2.59 -14.03 43.31
C ALA A 336 3.52 -15.12 43.87
N MET A 337 4.83 -14.95 43.72
CA MET A 337 5.82 -15.87 44.29
C MET A 337 5.74 -15.92 45.82
N ALA A 338 5.49 -14.80 46.48
CA ALA A 338 5.32 -14.73 47.94
C ALA A 338 4.12 -15.58 48.40
N LEU A 339 2.99 -15.49 47.68
CA LEU A 339 1.79 -16.26 47.98
C LEU A 339 1.97 -17.76 47.71
N LEU A 340 2.58 -18.13 46.57
CA LEU A 340 2.80 -19.54 46.20
C LEU A 340 3.84 -20.22 47.10
N ALA A 341 4.93 -19.54 47.44
CA ALA A 341 5.95 -20.04 48.34
C ALA A 341 5.56 -19.94 49.83
N ARG A 342 4.49 -19.20 50.15
CA ARG A 342 4.03 -18.86 51.51
C ARG A 342 5.13 -18.21 52.34
N VAL A 343 5.75 -17.16 51.78
CA VAL A 343 6.83 -16.40 52.42
C VAL A 343 6.56 -14.89 52.29
N PRO A 344 7.13 -14.04 53.16
CA PRO A 344 7.00 -12.60 53.02
C PRO A 344 7.55 -12.09 51.68
N VAL A 345 6.88 -11.13 51.05
CA VAL A 345 7.33 -10.55 49.76
C VAL A 345 8.73 -9.96 49.83
N ASP A 346 9.13 -9.43 50.99
CA ASP A 346 10.47 -8.89 51.19
C ASP A 346 11.54 -9.99 51.23
N ALA A 347 11.20 -11.21 51.66
CA ALA A 347 12.10 -12.35 51.55
C ALA A 347 12.30 -12.76 50.09
N VAL A 348 11.23 -12.76 49.28
CA VAL A 348 11.32 -13.01 47.83
C VAL A 348 12.20 -11.97 47.14
N ARG A 349 12.00 -10.68 47.44
CA ARG A 349 12.81 -9.58 46.91
C ARG A 349 14.28 -9.75 47.23
N ARG A 350 14.61 -10.03 48.50
CA ARG A 350 16.00 -10.28 48.93
C ARG A 350 16.62 -11.45 48.18
N ILE A 351 15.91 -12.57 48.06
CA ILE A 351 16.40 -13.75 47.34
C ILE A 351 16.68 -13.44 45.87
N LEU A 352 15.75 -12.79 45.16
CA LEU A 352 15.93 -12.44 43.75
C LEU A 352 17.07 -11.43 43.55
N ALA A 353 17.22 -10.47 44.46
CA ALA A 353 18.29 -9.47 44.43
C ALA A 353 19.69 -10.09 44.60
N THR A 354 19.83 -11.25 45.27
CA THR A 354 21.13 -11.91 45.40
C THR A 354 21.71 -12.41 44.08
N GLN A 355 20.87 -12.55 43.04
CA GLN A 355 21.23 -13.18 41.76
C GLN A 355 21.91 -14.56 41.91
N SER A 356 21.67 -15.24 43.03
CA SER A 356 22.22 -16.56 43.30
C SER A 356 21.36 -17.62 42.61
N PRO A 357 21.90 -18.37 41.64
CA PRO A 357 21.14 -19.41 40.92
C PRO A 357 20.55 -20.44 41.88
N LYS A 358 21.27 -20.77 42.96
CA LYS A 358 20.85 -21.75 43.96
C LYS A 358 19.69 -21.25 44.82
N ALA A 359 19.80 -20.04 45.37
CA ALA A 359 18.76 -19.46 46.23
C ALA A 359 17.44 -19.23 45.46
N VAL A 360 17.53 -18.77 44.20
CA VAL A 360 16.36 -18.56 43.34
C VAL A 360 15.72 -19.88 42.93
N THR A 361 16.53 -20.92 42.68
CA THR A 361 16.02 -22.27 42.40
C THR A 361 15.28 -22.86 43.61
N ALA A 362 15.81 -22.67 44.83
CA ALA A 362 15.16 -23.11 46.06
C ALA A 362 13.83 -22.39 46.32
N LEU A 363 13.75 -21.10 46.00
CA LEU A 363 12.50 -20.34 46.05
C LEU A 363 11.45 -20.87 45.07
N ALA A 364 11.84 -21.15 43.82
CA ALA A 364 10.95 -21.75 42.82
C ALA A 364 10.46 -23.14 43.25
N TRP A 365 11.36 -23.97 43.78
CA TRP A 365 11.03 -25.29 44.32
C TRP A 365 10.00 -25.18 45.46
N ARG A 366 10.20 -24.26 46.40
CA ARG A 366 9.25 -24.01 47.50
C ARG A 366 7.88 -23.55 46.98
N ALA A 367 7.85 -22.73 45.94
CA ALA A 367 6.62 -22.29 45.27
C ALA A 367 5.91 -23.40 44.47
N GLY A 368 6.50 -24.59 44.38
CA GLY A 368 5.93 -25.73 43.64
C GLY A 368 6.13 -25.63 42.13
N PHE A 369 7.11 -24.87 41.67
CA PHE A 369 7.38 -24.71 40.24
C PHE A 369 8.12 -25.94 39.71
N SER A 370 8.05 -26.14 38.40
CA SER A 370 8.96 -27.02 37.67
C SER A 370 10.36 -26.38 37.55
N MET A 371 11.35 -27.19 37.19
CA MET A 371 12.68 -26.66 36.85
C MET A 371 12.67 -25.71 35.63
N ARG A 372 11.67 -25.82 34.75
CA ARG A 372 11.53 -24.90 33.62
C ARG A 372 11.08 -23.52 34.12
N GLY A 373 10.11 -23.47 35.02
CA GLY A 373 9.72 -22.25 35.73
C GLY A 373 10.85 -21.69 36.58
N ALA A 374 11.60 -22.55 37.29
CA ALA A 374 12.76 -22.13 38.07
C ALA A 374 13.84 -21.46 37.21
N ARG A 375 14.11 -21.99 36.00
CA ARG A 375 15.04 -21.38 35.05
C ARG A 375 14.53 -20.03 34.53
N THR A 376 13.22 -19.92 34.29
CA THR A 376 12.59 -18.65 33.88
C THR A 376 12.69 -17.60 34.99
N LEU A 377 12.47 -18.00 36.25
CA LEU A 377 12.62 -17.14 37.42
C LEU A 377 14.08 -16.69 37.60
N GLN A 378 15.06 -17.57 37.41
CA GLN A 378 16.48 -17.22 37.45
C GLN A 378 16.85 -16.18 36.38
N ALA A 379 16.45 -16.43 35.12
CA ALA A 379 16.81 -15.57 33.99
C ALA A 379 16.09 -14.20 34.02
N ARG A 380 14.78 -14.21 34.27
CA ARG A 380 13.92 -13.02 34.13
C ARG A 380 13.55 -12.37 35.47
N GLY A 381 13.39 -13.15 36.53
CA GLY A 381 13.10 -12.66 37.87
C GLY A 381 14.33 -12.10 38.59
N ALA A 382 15.45 -12.84 38.55
CA ALA A 382 16.70 -12.44 39.19
C ALA A 382 17.73 -11.83 38.22
N GLY A 383 17.50 -11.89 36.90
CA GLY A 383 18.41 -11.30 35.91
C GLY A 383 19.75 -12.03 35.80
N ILE A 384 19.79 -13.34 36.09
CA ILE A 384 21.01 -14.14 36.09
C ILE A 384 21.45 -14.41 34.64
N ALA A 385 22.73 -14.17 34.35
CA ALA A 385 23.30 -14.40 33.02
C ALA A 385 23.14 -15.88 32.59
N PRO A 386 22.87 -16.18 31.31
CA PRO A 386 22.59 -17.54 30.83
C PRO A 386 23.64 -18.60 31.20
N ARG A 387 24.92 -18.22 31.26
CA ARG A 387 26.04 -19.10 31.61
C ARG A 387 26.07 -19.51 33.09
N LYS A 388 25.37 -18.78 33.95
CA LYS A 388 25.32 -19.01 35.41
C LYS A 388 24.02 -19.68 35.85
N LEU A 389 23.08 -19.96 34.93
CA LEU A 389 21.80 -20.59 35.27
C LEU A 389 21.99 -22.03 35.72
N LEU A 390 21.27 -22.41 36.77
CA LEU A 390 21.10 -23.80 37.18
C LEU A 390 20.07 -24.47 36.27
N ASN A 391 20.51 -25.54 35.62
CA ASN A 391 19.69 -26.34 34.71
C ASN A 391 19.18 -27.60 35.41
N ALA A 392 18.12 -28.19 34.85
CA ALA A 392 17.55 -29.45 35.33
C ALA A 392 18.55 -30.62 35.22
N ARG A 393 18.46 -31.56 36.16
CA ARG A 393 19.03 -32.91 36.01
C ARG A 393 18.01 -33.79 35.30
N LEU A 394 18.46 -34.70 34.44
CA LEU A 394 17.60 -35.64 33.69
C LEU A 394 16.45 -34.98 32.90
N GLY A 395 16.57 -33.68 32.57
CA GLY A 395 15.60 -32.93 31.79
C GLY A 395 14.44 -32.31 32.58
N THR A 396 14.11 -32.82 33.77
CA THR A 396 12.97 -32.35 34.58
C THR A 396 13.31 -32.05 36.04
N ASP A 397 14.32 -32.73 36.58
CA ASP A 397 14.52 -32.81 38.02
C ASP A 397 15.37 -31.66 38.55
N TYR A 398 15.12 -31.30 39.81
CA TYR A 398 15.91 -30.28 40.49
C TYR A 398 17.37 -30.74 40.65
N PRO A 399 18.35 -29.86 40.39
CA PRO A 399 19.77 -30.18 40.45
C PRO A 399 20.35 -30.17 41.87
N MET A 400 19.55 -29.84 42.88
CA MET A 400 19.94 -29.81 44.29
C MET A 400 18.97 -30.68 45.08
N THR A 401 19.48 -31.28 46.15
CA THR A 401 18.69 -32.11 47.07
C THR A 401 17.77 -31.25 47.93
N ASP A 402 16.70 -31.85 48.48
CA ASP A 402 15.79 -31.16 49.39
C ASP A 402 16.52 -30.54 50.58
N VAL A 403 17.56 -31.19 51.11
CA VAL A 403 18.39 -30.66 52.20
C VAL A 403 19.12 -29.37 51.78
N GLU A 404 19.70 -29.36 50.58
CA GLU A 404 20.35 -28.18 50.01
C GLU A 404 19.36 -27.05 49.71
N MET A 405 18.14 -27.38 49.25
CA MET A 405 17.07 -26.41 49.02
C MET A 405 16.67 -25.71 50.31
N HIS A 406 16.44 -26.47 51.38
CA HIS A 406 16.11 -25.92 52.69
C HIS A 406 17.23 -25.05 53.25
N TRP A 407 18.48 -25.51 53.17
CA TRP A 407 19.64 -24.73 53.60
C TRP A 407 19.71 -23.35 52.92
N HIS A 408 19.43 -23.29 51.62
CA HIS A 408 19.42 -22.03 50.89
C HIS A 408 18.26 -21.09 51.28
N LEU A 409 17.14 -21.63 51.76
CA LEU A 409 15.98 -20.86 52.22
C LEU A 409 16.16 -20.36 53.66
N GLU A 410 16.81 -21.16 54.52
CA GLU A 410 17.13 -20.80 55.90
C GLU A 410 18.01 -19.53 55.99
N LEU A 411 18.91 -19.32 55.03
CA LEU A 411 19.72 -18.10 54.91
C LEU A 411 18.90 -16.80 54.80
N PHE A 412 17.58 -16.91 54.54
CA PHE A 412 16.65 -15.79 54.42
C PHE A 412 15.55 -15.81 55.49
N ASP A 413 15.75 -16.57 56.56
CA ASP A 413 14.80 -16.78 57.68
C ASP A 413 13.51 -17.50 57.26
N ILE A 414 13.61 -18.40 56.27
CA ILE A 414 12.47 -19.14 55.75
C ILE A 414 12.51 -20.58 56.26
N ALA A 415 11.61 -20.91 57.19
CA ALA A 415 11.50 -22.24 57.79
C ALA A 415 11.12 -23.33 56.77
N PRO A 416 11.55 -24.60 56.97
CA PRO A 416 11.12 -25.72 56.13
C PRO A 416 9.60 -25.87 56.09
N LYS A 417 9.12 -26.46 54.98
CA LYS A 417 7.70 -26.47 54.62
C LYS A 417 6.85 -27.37 55.50
#